data_AF-A0A818WGU9-F1
#
_entry.id   AF-A0A818WGU9-F1
#
_cell.length_a   1.000
_cell.length_b   1.000
_cell.length_c   1.000
_cell.angle_alpha   90.00
_cell.angle_beta   90.00
_cell.angle_gamma   90.00
#
_symmetry.space_group_name_H-M   'P 1'
#
loop_
_entity.id
_entity.type
_entity.pdbx_description
1 polymer ?
#
loop_
_entity_poly.entity_id
_entity_poly.type
_entity_poly.pdbx_seq_one_letter_code
_entity_poly.pdbx_strand_id
1 'polypeptide(L)'
;MEYRFFYSINEDIMNTKWKTRFDGEHRTDIYFIIPAIINNSDDFHLEYGLKLRNKKTLELKIRKTRFSNGQENWLKTIHSNKKLHIDDMISILNILKLSNENQLIERLTSSQPIILCYATKFREQTRIGDNHKQELTGLHLKFIRSNDQSQIGCDLFFETVCIERPDSKLIDEKIIEKLSQQYRTISINSMGYPEFLYRQYQQTINK
;
A
#
# COMPACT_ATOMS: atom_id res chain seq x y z
N MET A 1 -15.60 1.36 3.09
CA MET A 1 -14.72 2.49 3.47
C MET A 1 -13.52 1.93 4.24
N GLU A 2 -12.35 2.55 4.12
CA GLU A 2 -11.12 2.15 4.82
C GLU A 2 -10.58 3.33 5.68
N TYR A 3 -10.14 3.08 6.92
CA TYR A 3 -9.35 4.02 7.71
C TYR A 3 -8.04 3.34 8.09
N ARG A 4 -6.91 3.93 7.71
CA ARG A 4 -5.61 3.29 7.89
C ARG A 4 -4.56 4.28 8.34
N PHE A 5 -3.72 3.85 9.27
CA PHE A 5 -2.52 4.58 9.66
C PHE A 5 -1.32 3.64 9.77
N PHE A 6 -0.14 4.24 9.79
CA PHE A 6 1.15 3.56 9.77
C PHE A 6 2.06 4.15 10.83
N TYR A 7 2.97 3.33 11.35
CA TYR A 7 4.04 3.78 12.22
C TYR A 7 5.29 2.94 12.09
N SER A 8 6.43 3.59 12.25
CA SER A 8 7.72 2.91 12.17
C SER A 8 7.94 2.06 13.41
N ILE A 9 8.50 0.87 13.20
CA ILE A 9 9.01 -0.02 14.23
C ILE A 9 10.46 -0.35 13.88
N ASN A 10 11.22 -0.90 14.83
CA ASN A 10 12.54 -1.43 14.51
C ASN A 10 12.44 -2.90 14.02
N GLU A 11 13.55 -3.39 13.48
CA GLU A 11 13.66 -4.77 12.99
C GLU A 11 13.43 -5.80 14.10
N ASP A 12 13.91 -5.54 15.32
CA ASP A 12 13.74 -6.44 16.45
C ASP A 12 12.26 -6.65 16.81
N ILE A 13 11.46 -5.58 16.84
CA ILE A 13 10.00 -5.67 17.05
C ILE A 13 9.36 -6.47 15.91
N MET A 14 9.78 -6.26 14.67
CA MET A 14 9.29 -7.04 13.54
C MET A 14 9.59 -8.54 13.71
N ASN A 15 10.83 -8.87 14.09
CA ASN A 15 11.28 -10.25 14.27
C ASN A 15 10.70 -10.93 15.53
N THR A 16 10.39 -10.18 16.59
CA THR A 16 9.92 -10.74 17.89
C THR A 16 8.42 -10.66 18.11
N LYS A 17 7.72 -9.72 17.46
CA LYS A 17 6.26 -9.58 17.56
C LYS A 17 5.56 -10.18 16.36
N TRP A 18 6.10 -10.02 15.15
CA TRP A 18 5.38 -10.38 13.93
C TRP A 18 5.84 -11.72 13.34
N LYS A 19 7.14 -12.00 13.37
CA LYS A 19 7.69 -13.25 12.82
C LYS A 19 7.50 -14.47 13.74
N THR A 20 7.46 -14.28 15.06
CA THR A 20 7.35 -15.36 16.06
C THR A 20 5.92 -15.63 16.55
N ARG A 21 4.99 -14.68 16.45
CA ARG A 21 3.63 -14.82 17.01
C ARG A 21 2.64 -15.60 16.15
N PHE A 22 2.95 -15.98 14.91
CA PHE A 22 1.89 -16.38 13.97
C PHE A 22 2.23 -17.55 13.02
N ASP A 23 1.27 -18.46 12.87
CA ASP A 23 0.91 -19.15 11.61
C ASP A 23 0.41 -18.13 10.56
N GLY A 24 1.16 -17.05 10.37
CA GLY A 24 0.71 -15.87 9.62
C GLY A 24 0.73 -16.13 8.13
N GLU A 25 -0.21 -15.53 7.39
CA GLU A 25 -0.10 -15.51 5.92
C GLU A 25 1.12 -14.68 5.53
N HIS A 26 2.23 -15.36 5.25
CA HIS A 26 3.40 -14.76 4.63
C HIS A 26 3.07 -14.40 3.20
N ARG A 27 2.93 -13.10 2.96
CA ARG A 27 2.61 -12.58 1.64
C ARG A 27 3.59 -11.50 1.25
N THR A 28 4.17 -11.66 0.07
CA THR A 28 4.92 -10.59 -0.59
C THR A 28 4.06 -9.98 -1.67
N ASP A 29 3.64 -8.74 -1.44
CA ASP A 29 3.06 -7.91 -2.48
C ASP A 29 4.16 -7.08 -3.14
N ILE A 30 4.08 -6.90 -4.46
CA ILE A 30 4.96 -5.98 -5.18
C ILE A 30 4.09 -4.80 -5.62
N TYR A 31 4.37 -3.62 -5.08
CA TYR A 31 3.70 -2.39 -5.45
C TYR A 31 4.51 -1.66 -6.51
N PHE A 32 3.81 -1.13 -7.51
CA PHE A 32 4.41 -0.19 -8.45
C PHE A 32 4.29 1.20 -7.83
N ILE A 33 5.43 1.81 -7.53
CA ILE A 33 5.47 3.21 -7.15
C ILE A 33 5.46 3.99 -8.46
N ILE A 34 4.31 4.60 -8.76
CA ILE A 34 4.08 5.35 -9.98
C ILE A 34 4.19 6.83 -9.61
N PRO A 35 5.40 7.43 -9.69
CA PRO A 35 5.56 8.86 -9.47
C PRO A 35 4.72 9.63 -10.49
N ALA A 36 4.24 10.80 -10.09
CA ALA A 36 3.73 11.78 -11.04
C ALA A 36 4.86 12.21 -11.98
N ILE A 37 4.54 12.53 -13.24
CA ILE A 37 5.40 13.43 -14.00
C ILE A 37 5.24 14.80 -13.33
N ILE A 38 6.27 15.23 -12.59
CA ILE A 38 6.29 16.49 -11.85
C ILE A 38 6.54 17.60 -12.86
N ASN A 39 5.55 18.46 -13.08
CA ASN A 39 5.79 19.81 -13.61
C ASN A 39 5.56 20.91 -12.58
N ASN A 40 5.13 20.60 -11.35
CA ASN A 40 5.26 21.48 -10.18
C ASN A 40 4.96 20.70 -8.89
N SER A 41 5.75 20.99 -7.86
CA SER A 41 5.66 20.44 -6.51
C SER A 41 4.44 20.98 -5.77
N ASP A 42 3.61 20.08 -5.24
CA ASP A 42 3.15 20.07 -3.84
C ASP A 42 1.81 19.34 -3.64
N ASP A 43 1.02 19.12 -4.69
CA ASP A 43 -0.30 18.48 -4.57
C ASP A 43 -0.44 17.23 -5.47
N PHE A 44 0.40 16.22 -5.24
CA PHE A 44 0.15 14.92 -5.87
C PHE A 44 -0.80 14.06 -5.04
N HIS A 45 -2.08 14.09 -5.40
CA HIS A 45 -3.04 13.08 -4.98
C HIS A 45 -2.72 11.76 -5.68
N LEU A 46 -2.04 10.84 -4.98
CA LEU A 46 -1.88 9.46 -5.43
C LEU A 46 -3.25 8.80 -5.60
N GLU A 47 -3.73 8.77 -6.83
CA GLU A 47 -5.05 8.26 -7.19
C GLU A 47 -5.03 6.75 -7.42
N TYR A 48 -3.89 6.19 -7.84
CA TYR A 48 -3.76 4.79 -8.26
C TYR A 48 -2.93 3.97 -7.28
N GLY A 49 -3.40 2.76 -7.00
CA GLY A 49 -2.64 1.70 -6.35
C GLY A 49 -2.57 0.48 -7.25
N LEU A 50 -1.43 0.30 -7.93
CA LEU A 50 -1.16 -0.88 -8.75
C LEU A 50 -0.21 -1.83 -8.00
N LYS A 51 -0.59 -3.11 -7.91
CA LYS A 51 0.25 -4.13 -7.27
C LYS A 51 0.10 -5.52 -7.89
N LEU A 52 1.16 -6.31 -7.83
CA LEU A 52 1.10 -7.75 -7.94
C LEU A 52 0.90 -8.35 -6.55
N ARG A 53 -0.33 -8.76 -6.28
CA ARG A 53 -0.70 -9.50 -5.08
C ARG A 53 -0.03 -10.88 -5.08
N ASN A 54 0.68 -11.18 -3.99
CA ASN A 54 1.39 -12.46 -3.82
C ASN A 54 2.26 -12.84 -5.03
N LYS A 55 2.93 -11.84 -5.62
CA LYS A 55 3.75 -11.96 -6.84
C LYS A 55 3.04 -12.57 -8.07
N LYS A 56 1.69 -12.61 -8.10
CA LYS A 56 0.94 -13.37 -9.13
C LYS A 56 -0.26 -12.62 -9.69
N THR A 57 -1.06 -11.96 -8.85
CA THR A 57 -2.35 -11.41 -9.26
C THR A 57 -2.26 -9.90 -9.38
N LEU A 58 -2.50 -9.35 -10.58
CA LEU A 58 -2.56 -7.90 -10.74
C LEU A 58 -3.84 -7.35 -10.10
N GLU A 59 -3.68 -6.37 -9.21
CA GLU A 59 -4.75 -5.60 -8.62
C GLU A 59 -4.50 -4.10 -8.89
N LEU A 60 -5.49 -3.43 -9.47
CA LEU A 60 -5.55 -1.97 -9.56
C LEU A 60 -6.69 -1.48 -8.66
N LYS A 61 -6.37 -0.53 -7.78
CA LYS A 61 -7.34 0.25 -7.02
C LYS A 61 -7.22 1.72 -7.40
N ILE A 62 -8.35 2.40 -7.53
CA ILE A 62 -8.46 3.84 -7.76
C ILE A 62 -9.12 4.47 -6.55
N ARG A 63 -8.49 5.49 -5.95
CA ARG A 63 -9.07 6.24 -4.84
C ARG A 63 -10.17 7.15 -5.39
N LYS A 64 -11.41 6.90 -4.97
CA LYS A 64 -12.58 7.71 -5.34
C LYS A 64 -12.74 8.94 -4.47
N THR A 65 -12.40 8.85 -3.19
CA THR A 65 -12.58 9.95 -2.24
C THR A 65 -11.61 9.80 -1.07
N ARG A 66 -11.11 10.92 -0.54
CA ARG A 66 -10.44 11.03 0.77
C ARG A 66 -11.17 12.08 1.61
N PHE A 67 -11.52 11.71 2.83
CA PHE A 67 -12.16 12.62 3.78
C PHE A 67 -11.10 13.35 4.62
N SER A 68 -11.48 14.49 5.21
CA SER A 68 -10.59 15.30 6.07
C SER A 68 -10.05 14.52 7.26
N ASN A 69 -10.85 13.61 7.82
CA ASN A 69 -10.44 12.73 8.90
C ASN A 69 -9.53 11.59 8.46
N GLY A 70 -9.17 11.49 7.17
CA GLY A 70 -8.24 10.49 6.63
C GLY A 70 -8.87 9.18 6.15
N GLN A 71 -10.19 9.02 6.25
CA GLN A 71 -10.89 7.88 5.63
C GLN A 71 -10.74 7.93 4.12
N GLU A 72 -10.60 6.75 3.49
CA GLU A 72 -10.42 6.63 2.05
C GLU A 72 -11.36 5.60 1.42
N ASN A 73 -11.93 5.96 0.27
CA ASN A 73 -12.70 5.06 -0.56
C ASN A 73 -11.88 4.62 -1.76
N TRP A 74 -11.52 3.34 -1.81
CA TRP A 74 -10.80 2.75 -2.93
C TRP A 74 -11.71 1.80 -3.70
N LEU A 75 -11.86 2.04 -5.00
CA LEU A 75 -12.54 1.14 -5.92
C LEU A 75 -11.51 0.21 -6.56
N LYS A 76 -11.70 -1.11 -6.45
CA LYS A 76 -10.91 -2.09 -7.21
C LYS A 76 -11.43 -2.14 -8.64
N THR A 77 -10.63 -1.69 -9.60
CA THR A 77 -11.01 -1.64 -11.03
C THR A 77 -10.47 -2.80 -11.85
N ILE A 78 -9.35 -3.40 -11.41
CA ILE A 78 -8.78 -4.59 -12.06
C ILE A 78 -8.52 -5.68 -11.04
N HIS A 79 -8.92 -6.90 -11.40
CA HIS A 79 -8.53 -8.12 -10.72
C HIS A 79 -8.24 -9.22 -11.75
N SER A 80 -6.96 -9.44 -12.05
CA SER A 80 -6.57 -10.53 -12.94
C SER A 80 -6.28 -11.79 -12.15
N ASN A 81 -7.03 -12.85 -12.42
CA ASN A 81 -6.75 -14.19 -11.88
C ASN A 81 -5.61 -14.91 -12.63
N LYS A 82 -5.08 -14.31 -13.70
CA LYS A 82 -3.91 -14.86 -14.40
C LYS A 82 -2.68 -14.76 -13.48
N LYS A 83 -1.90 -15.83 -13.42
CA LYS A 83 -0.58 -15.80 -12.78
C LYS A 83 0.34 -14.95 -13.67
N LEU A 84 0.78 -13.83 -13.13
CA LEU A 84 1.70 -12.91 -13.79
C LEU A 84 3.04 -12.95 -13.06
N HIS A 85 4.14 -12.88 -13.82
CA HIS A 85 5.46 -12.65 -13.26
C HIS A 85 5.79 -11.16 -13.39
N ILE A 86 6.54 -10.61 -12.43
CA ILE A 86 6.95 -9.20 -12.47
C ILE A 86 7.87 -8.91 -13.67
N ASP A 87 8.65 -9.90 -14.10
CA ASP A 87 9.56 -9.79 -15.25
C ASP A 87 8.81 -9.77 -16.59
N ASP A 88 7.53 -10.17 -16.61
CA ASP A 88 6.67 -10.11 -17.80
C ASP A 88 5.87 -8.80 -17.81
N MET A 89 6.61 -7.69 -17.96
CA MET A 89 6.01 -6.36 -18.04
C MET A 89 5.04 -6.23 -19.21
N ILE A 90 5.27 -6.92 -20.33
CA ILE A 90 4.38 -6.90 -21.51
C ILE A 90 2.99 -7.42 -21.14
N SER A 91 2.90 -8.55 -20.41
CA SER A 91 1.62 -9.08 -19.96
C SER A 91 0.88 -8.13 -19.01
N ILE A 92 1.60 -7.40 -18.15
CA ILE A 92 1.01 -6.40 -17.26
C ILE A 92 0.42 -5.25 -18.07
N LEU A 93 1.17 -4.70 -19.04
CA LEU A 93 0.71 -3.62 -19.91
C LEU A 93 -0.50 -4.04 -20.75
N ASN A 94 -0.52 -5.28 -21.26
CA ASN A 94 -1.66 -5.81 -22.01
C ASN A 94 -2.93 -5.87 -21.16
N ILE A 95 -2.84 -6.25 -19.89
CA ILE A 95 -4.00 -6.27 -18.98
C ILE A 95 -4.52 -4.85 -18.71
N LEU A 96 -3.61 -3.90 -18.49
CA LEU A 96 -3.97 -2.50 -18.31
C LEU A 96 -4.66 -1.95 -19.57
N LYS A 97 -4.17 -2.32 -20.76
CA LYS A 97 -4.75 -1.92 -22.05
C LYS A 97 -6.18 -2.42 -22.22
N LEU A 98 -6.41 -3.70 -21.93
CA LEU A 98 -7.75 -4.30 -21.98
C LEU A 98 -8.72 -3.67 -20.97
N SER A 99 -8.20 -3.07 -19.92
CA SER A 99 -8.99 -2.38 -18.89
C SER A 99 -9.12 -0.87 -19.15
N ASN A 100 -8.69 -0.38 -20.33
CA ASN A 100 -8.70 1.03 -20.74
C ASN A 100 -7.88 1.97 -19.84
N GLU A 101 -6.85 1.47 -19.17
CA GLU A 101 -5.99 2.27 -18.29
C GLU A 101 -4.78 2.87 -19.03
N ASN A 102 -5.00 3.48 -20.20
CA ASN A 102 -3.93 3.94 -21.11
C ASN A 102 -2.95 4.92 -20.45
N GLN A 103 -3.45 5.83 -19.61
CA GLN A 103 -2.64 6.76 -18.83
C GLN A 103 -1.63 6.06 -17.89
N LEU A 104 -1.96 4.88 -17.35
CA LEU A 104 -1.06 4.10 -16.50
C LEU A 104 0.00 3.38 -17.34
N ILE A 105 -0.37 2.91 -18.53
CA ILE A 105 0.54 2.30 -19.49
C ILE A 105 1.62 3.31 -19.87
N GLU A 106 1.22 4.51 -20.32
CA GLU A 106 2.15 5.58 -20.73
C GLU A 106 3.17 5.88 -19.63
N ARG A 107 2.74 5.94 -18.37
CA ARG A 107 3.62 6.15 -17.21
C ARG A 107 4.60 5.00 -16.99
N LEU A 108 4.13 3.76 -17.05
CA LEU A 108 4.98 2.58 -16.88
C LEU A 108 5.96 2.39 -18.04
N THR A 109 5.63 2.87 -19.24
CA THR A 109 6.51 2.81 -20.42
C THR A 109 7.36 4.07 -20.61
N SER A 110 7.24 5.06 -19.71
CA SER A 110 8.08 6.25 -19.76
C SER A 110 9.56 5.87 -19.60
N SER A 111 10.48 6.72 -20.07
CA SER A 111 11.93 6.49 -19.98
C SER A 111 12.47 6.46 -18.55
N GLN A 112 11.63 6.70 -17.53
CA GLN A 112 12.02 6.64 -16.13
C GLN A 112 12.01 5.19 -15.61
N PRO A 113 12.95 4.84 -14.71
CA PRO A 113 12.95 3.51 -14.10
C PRO A 113 11.67 3.30 -13.28
N ILE A 114 11.02 2.16 -13.46
CA ILE A 114 9.87 1.78 -12.62
C ILE A 114 10.41 1.43 -11.24
N ILE A 115 9.82 2.04 -10.22
CA ILE A 115 10.19 1.75 -8.83
C ILE A 115 9.23 0.71 -8.27
N LEU A 116 9.79 -0.38 -7.76
CA LEU A 116 9.04 -1.48 -7.15
C LEU A 116 9.23 -1.42 -5.63
N CYS A 117 8.14 -1.61 -4.89
CA CYS A 117 8.20 -1.83 -3.45
C CYS A 117 7.76 -3.26 -3.13
N TYR A 118 8.70 -4.07 -2.66
CA TYR A 118 8.43 -5.37 -2.10
C TYR A 118 7.96 -5.18 -0.66
N ALA A 119 6.71 -5.53 -0.39
CA ALA A 119 6.10 -5.47 0.92
C ALA A 119 5.86 -6.89 1.44
N THR A 120 6.71 -7.33 2.36
CA THR A 120 6.51 -8.57 3.11
C THR A 120 5.62 -8.28 4.30
N LYS A 121 4.51 -9.02 4.40
CA LYS A 121 3.43 -8.71 5.35
C LYS A 121 3.14 -9.86 6.30
N PHE A 122 2.81 -9.49 7.54
CA PHE A 122 2.33 -10.37 8.59
C PHE A 122 1.06 -9.74 9.15
N ARG A 123 -0.05 -10.47 9.19
CA ARG A 123 -1.36 -9.87 9.45
C ARG A 123 -2.14 -10.61 10.53
N GLU A 124 -2.85 -9.84 11.34
CA GLU A 124 -3.80 -10.30 12.34
C GLU A 124 -5.11 -9.56 12.13
N GLN A 125 -6.24 -10.29 12.06
CA GLN A 125 -7.56 -9.71 11.88
C GLN A 125 -8.43 -9.99 13.09
N THR A 126 -9.03 -8.94 13.64
CA THR A 126 -9.95 -9.01 14.77
C THR A 126 -11.26 -8.29 14.43
N ARG A 127 -12.36 -8.75 15.02
CA ARG A 127 -13.65 -8.04 14.92
C ARG A 127 -13.75 -7.01 16.03
N ILE A 128 -14.13 -5.78 15.70
CA ILE A 128 -14.25 -4.69 16.67
C ILE A 128 -15.64 -4.05 16.63
N GLY A 129 -16.63 -4.76 17.19
CA GLY A 129 -18.03 -4.35 17.18
C GLY A 129 -18.79 -4.74 15.90
N ASP A 130 -20.06 -4.32 15.82
CA ASP A 130 -20.94 -4.71 14.73
C ASP A 130 -20.42 -4.21 13.37
N ASN A 131 -20.18 -5.15 12.46
CA ASN A 131 -19.77 -4.93 11.07
C ASN A 131 -18.44 -4.20 10.85
N HIS A 132 -17.56 -4.12 11.85
CA HIS A 132 -16.21 -3.58 11.71
C HIS A 132 -15.14 -4.67 11.82
N LYS A 133 -14.17 -4.61 10.92
CA LYS A 133 -12.97 -5.44 10.98
C LYS A 133 -11.76 -4.54 11.24
N GLN A 134 -10.93 -4.94 12.18
CA GLN A 134 -9.60 -4.39 12.38
C GLN A 134 -8.58 -5.38 11.80
N GLU A 135 -7.66 -4.86 11.00
CA GLU A 135 -6.48 -5.58 10.54
C GLU A 135 -5.24 -4.88 11.09
N LEU A 136 -4.47 -5.57 11.91
CA LEU A 136 -3.11 -5.18 12.27
C LEU A 136 -2.14 -5.87 11.31
N THR A 137 -1.16 -5.15 10.81
CA THR A 137 -0.17 -5.72 9.89
C THR A 137 1.24 -5.21 10.17
N GLY A 138 2.18 -6.12 10.40
CA GLY A 138 3.62 -5.86 10.32
C GLY A 138 4.08 -5.84 8.87
N LEU A 139 4.89 -4.85 8.51
CA LEU A 139 5.37 -4.59 7.17
C LEU A 139 6.89 -4.48 7.17
N HIS A 140 7.53 -5.25 6.30
CA HIS A 140 8.91 -5.06 5.87
C HIS A 140 8.90 -4.59 4.41
N LEU A 141 9.47 -3.41 4.17
CA LEU A 141 9.50 -2.75 2.87
C LEU A 141 10.92 -2.71 2.32
N LYS A 142 11.04 -3.05 1.04
CA LYS A 142 12.26 -2.92 0.26
C LYS A 142 11.96 -2.29 -1.10
N PHE A 143 12.63 -1.19 -1.40
CA PHE A 143 12.49 -0.47 -2.67
C PHE A 143 13.56 -0.92 -3.67
N ILE A 144 13.16 -1.19 -4.90
CA ILE A 144 14.00 -1.72 -5.97
C ILE A 144 13.76 -0.93 -7.27
N ARG A 145 14.83 -0.61 -8.01
CA ARG A 145 14.71 -0.14 -9.40
C ARG A 145 14.50 -1.34 -10.32
N SER A 146 13.43 -1.33 -11.12
CA SER A 146 13.03 -2.51 -11.90
C SER A 146 14.04 -2.91 -12.98
N ASN A 147 14.77 -1.95 -13.55
CA ASN A 147 15.66 -2.15 -14.68
C ASN A 147 16.95 -2.88 -14.31
N ASP A 148 17.57 -2.51 -13.19
CA ASP A 148 18.86 -3.04 -12.75
C ASP A 148 18.75 -3.87 -11.46
N GLN A 149 17.55 -4.01 -10.90
CA GLN A 149 17.24 -4.73 -9.66
C GLN A 149 18.02 -4.23 -8.44
N SER A 150 18.60 -3.02 -8.53
CA SER A 150 19.32 -2.42 -7.42
C SER A 150 18.36 -1.96 -6.32
N GLN A 151 18.76 -2.18 -5.08
CA GLN A 151 18.04 -1.68 -3.92
C GLN A 151 18.23 -0.17 -3.76
N ILE A 152 17.16 0.51 -3.37
CA ILE A 152 17.15 1.94 -3.07
C ILE A 152 17.07 2.10 -1.56
N GLY A 153 18.13 2.64 -0.96
CA GLY A 153 18.24 2.84 0.48
C GLY A 153 18.22 1.54 1.30
N CYS A 154 17.90 1.66 2.59
CA CYS A 154 17.82 0.54 3.52
C CYS A 154 16.41 -0.04 3.61
N ASP A 155 16.30 -1.25 4.15
CA ASP A 155 15.03 -1.88 4.49
C ASP A 155 14.29 -1.04 5.55
N LEU A 156 12.97 -0.94 5.43
CA LEU A 156 12.14 -0.20 6.36
C LEU A 156 11.09 -1.11 7.02
N PHE A 157 10.80 -0.84 8.29
CA PHE A 157 9.88 -1.65 9.09
C PHE A 157 8.77 -0.78 9.67
N PHE A 158 7.53 -1.25 9.51
CA PHE A 158 6.34 -0.56 9.95
C PHE A 158 5.31 -1.52 10.53
N GLU A 159 4.40 -0.97 11.33
CA GLU A 159 3.13 -1.60 11.65
C GLU A 159 2.00 -0.68 11.15
N THR A 160 0.93 -1.29 10.65
CA THR A 160 -0.26 -0.58 10.19
C THR A 160 -1.50 -1.14 10.85
N VAL A 161 -2.43 -0.24 11.14
CA VAL A 161 -3.77 -0.57 11.60
C VAL A 161 -4.73 -0.12 10.51
N CYS A 162 -5.59 -1.03 10.08
CA CYS A 162 -6.67 -0.76 9.15
C CYS A 162 -8.01 -1.10 9.79
N ILE A 163 -8.97 -0.20 9.66
CA ILE A 163 -10.36 -0.43 10.01
C ILE A 163 -11.14 -0.45 8.71
N GLU A 164 -11.90 -1.51 8.51
CA GLU A 164 -12.77 -1.65 7.34
C GLU A 164 -14.21 -1.82 7.76
N ARG A 165 -15.09 -1.10 7.07
CA ARG A 165 -16.53 -1.31 7.10
C ARG A 165 -17.02 -1.51 5.67
N PRO A 166 -17.25 -2.77 5.24
CA PRO A 166 -17.62 -3.08 3.86
C PRO A 166 -18.97 -2.48 3.45
N ASP A 167 -19.96 -2.52 4.35
CA ASP A 167 -21.36 -2.21 4.04
C ASP A 167 -21.74 -0.76 4.32
N SER A 168 -20.76 0.12 4.58
CA SER A 168 -20.99 1.52 4.90
C SER A 168 -20.11 2.45 4.08
N LYS A 169 -20.68 3.62 3.79
CA LYS A 169 -19.97 4.75 3.20
C LYS A 169 -19.08 5.48 4.19
N LEU A 170 -19.18 5.22 5.50
CA LEU A 170 -18.36 5.86 6.54
C LEU A 170 -18.04 4.89 7.67
N ILE A 171 -16.85 5.08 8.26
CA ILE A 171 -16.46 4.46 9.53
C ILE A 171 -16.84 5.42 10.67
N ASP A 172 -17.33 4.86 11.78
CA ASP A 172 -17.72 5.62 12.96
C ASP A 172 -16.51 6.37 13.55
N GLU A 173 -16.63 7.68 13.70
CA GLU A 173 -15.57 8.54 14.23
C GLU A 173 -15.19 8.18 15.67
N LYS A 174 -16.14 7.71 16.49
CA LYS A 174 -15.84 7.27 17.86
C LYS A 174 -14.92 6.05 17.89
N ILE A 175 -15.03 5.17 16.89
CA ILE A 175 -14.13 4.01 16.75
C ILE A 175 -12.73 4.50 16.37
N ILE A 176 -12.63 5.43 15.43
CA ILE A 176 -11.36 6.03 15.01
C ILE A 176 -10.69 6.74 16.18
N GLU A 177 -11.44 7.55 16.93
CA GLU A 177 -10.95 8.24 18.12
C GLU A 177 -10.44 7.24 19.15
N LYS A 178 -11.26 6.26 19.55
CA LYS A 178 -10.88 5.25 20.54
C LYS A 178 -9.60 4.50 20.15
N LEU A 179 -9.46 4.12 18.88
CA LEU A 179 -8.23 3.47 18.40
C LEU A 179 -7.06 4.43 18.41
N SER A 180 -7.24 5.66 17.94
CA SER A 180 -6.18 6.69 18.00
C SER A 180 -5.69 6.93 19.43
N GLN A 181 -6.57 6.81 20.43
CA GLN A 181 -6.21 6.88 21.85
C GLN A 181 -5.28 5.73 22.29
N GLN A 182 -5.45 4.53 21.75
CA GLN A 182 -4.60 3.37 22.05
C GLN A 182 -3.19 3.52 21.46
N TYR A 183 -3.04 4.29 20.38
CA TYR A 183 -1.76 4.53 19.69
C TYR A 183 -1.24 5.97 19.87
N ARG A 184 -1.71 6.70 20.89
CA ARG A 184 -1.50 8.16 21.15
C ARG A 184 -0.05 8.63 21.20
N THR A 185 0.91 7.76 21.46
CA THR A 185 2.35 8.10 21.53
C THR A 185 3.02 8.15 20.15
N ILE A 186 2.26 7.97 19.08
CA ILE A 186 2.77 7.77 17.72
C ILE A 186 2.11 8.79 16.79
N SER A 187 2.89 9.41 15.92
CA SER A 187 2.37 10.28 14.85
C SER A 187 1.45 9.46 13.91
N ILE A 188 0.13 9.56 14.11
CA ILE A 188 -0.87 8.89 13.29
C ILE A 188 -1.07 9.74 12.03
N ASN A 189 -0.46 9.30 10.92
CA ASN A 189 -0.73 9.88 9.61
C ASN A 189 -1.66 8.96 8.83
N SER A 190 -2.95 9.28 8.84
CA SER A 190 -3.97 8.47 8.17
C SER A 190 -3.86 8.59 6.64
N MET A 191 -3.60 7.49 5.95
CA MET A 191 -3.43 7.44 4.49
C MET A 191 -3.53 6.00 3.95
N GLY A 192 -3.67 5.86 2.64
CA GLY A 192 -3.66 4.57 1.95
C GLY A 192 -2.25 4.05 1.67
N TYR A 193 -2.17 2.76 1.31
CA TYR A 193 -0.89 2.12 0.92
C TYR A 193 -0.14 2.88 -0.18
N PRO A 194 -0.74 3.25 -1.33
CA PRO A 194 0.01 3.91 -2.40
C PRO A 194 0.65 5.23 -1.94
N GLU A 195 -0.11 6.02 -1.18
CA GLU A 195 0.37 7.28 -0.61
C GLU A 195 1.50 7.09 0.39
N PHE A 196 1.31 6.14 1.32
CA PHE A 196 2.33 5.80 2.30
C PHE A 196 3.64 5.37 1.64
N LEU A 197 3.58 4.41 0.70
CA LEU A 197 4.77 3.87 0.05
C LEU A 197 5.52 4.93 -0.76
N TYR A 198 4.79 5.82 -1.46
CA TYR A 198 5.41 6.93 -2.18
C TYR A 198 6.13 7.91 -1.24
N ARG A 199 5.50 8.30 -0.13
CA ARG A 199 6.14 9.19 0.87
C ARG A 199 7.42 8.55 1.43
N GLN A 200 7.38 7.26 1.74
CA GLN A 200 8.56 6.54 2.23
C GLN A 200 9.66 6.45 1.17
N TYR A 201 9.30 6.23 -0.10
CA TYR A 201 10.25 6.28 -1.20
C TYR A 201 10.91 7.66 -1.33
N GLN A 202 10.13 8.74 -1.33
CA GLN A 202 10.64 10.12 -1.38
C GLN A 202 11.59 10.42 -0.21
N GLN A 203 11.25 10.00 1.00
CA GLN A 203 12.12 10.13 2.17
C GLN A 203 13.41 9.31 2.05
N THR A 204 13.38 8.20 1.32
CA THR A 204 14.56 7.32 1.16
C THR A 204 15.57 7.91 0.18
N ILE A 205 15.11 8.58 -0.88
CA ILE A 205 15.98 9.18 -1.91
C ILE A 205 16.51 10.57 -1.53
N ASN A 206 15.89 11.25 -0.57
CA ASN A 206 16.26 12.59 -0.12
C ASN A 206 17.13 12.59 1.16
N LYS A 207 17.61 11.42 1.60
CA LYS A 207 18.57 11.26 2.71
C LYS A 207 19.98 11.21 2.18
#